data_AF-A0AAJ0PXP0-F1
#
_entry.id   AF-A0AAJ0PXP0-F1
#
_cell.length_a   1.000
_cell.length_b   1.000
_cell.length_c   1.000
_cell.angle_alpha   90.00
_cell.angle_beta   90.00
_cell.angle_gamma   90.00
#
_symmetry.space_group_name_H-M   'P 1'
#
loop_
_entity.id
_entity.type
_entity.pdbx_description
1 polymer ?
#
loop_
_entity_poly.entity_id
_entity_poly.type
_entity_poly.pdbx_seq_one_letter_code
_entity_poly.pdbx_strand_id
1 'polypeptide(L)'
;MNKIYKIDADGSGEMFNGFPEEKLAREVITTAGVDAFDAIEISGCMFVAGDCVEACTEPDDVPAFFSVYLHWKTGGVECVGDLATAERARAYAAQIRDAFGWPIEIDRTDTGVRS
;
A
#
# COMPACT_ATOMS: atom_id res chain seq x y z
N MET A 1 10.11 -8.65 22.37
CA MET A 1 8.69 -8.46 22.70
C MET A 1 8.01 -8.11 21.39
N ASN A 2 7.34 -9.06 20.72
CA ASN A 2 6.64 -8.76 19.46
C ASN A 2 5.45 -7.88 19.82
N LYS A 3 5.57 -6.58 19.55
CA LYS A 3 4.45 -5.66 19.66
C LYS A 3 3.47 -6.09 18.57
N ILE A 4 2.33 -6.68 18.97
CA ILE A 4 1.28 -7.03 18.02
C ILE A 4 0.64 -5.71 17.60
N TYR A 5 1.08 -5.17 16.47
CA TYR A 5 0.41 -4.05 15.82
C TYR A 5 -0.96 -4.53 15.36
N LYS A 6 -1.99 -3.70 15.51
CA LYS A 6 -3.34 -3.94 14.97
C LYS A 6 -3.39 -3.70 13.45
N ILE A 7 -2.40 -4.25 12.77
CA ILE A 7 -2.26 -4.29 11.31
C ILE A 7 -2.53 -5.72 10.92
N ASP A 8 -3.13 -6.01 9.78
CA ASP A 8 -3.34 -7.37 9.32
C ASP A 8 -2.01 -8.16 9.28
N ALA A 9 -2.10 -9.48 9.43
CA ALA A 9 -0.93 -10.34 9.39
C ALA A 9 -0.30 -10.34 7.99
N ASP A 10 1.02 -10.45 7.94
CA ASP A 10 1.72 -10.60 6.67
C ASP A 10 1.33 -11.91 5.99
N GLY A 11 1.31 -11.90 4.66
CA GLY A 11 0.97 -13.05 3.86
C GLY A 11 0.64 -12.68 2.42
N SER A 12 0.74 -13.70 1.56
CA SER A 12 0.44 -13.61 0.13
C SER A 12 -0.67 -14.62 -0.24
N GLY A 13 -1.54 -14.25 -1.17
CA GLY A 13 -2.41 -15.20 -1.86
C GLY A 13 -3.86 -15.28 -1.36
N GLU A 14 -4.31 -14.32 -0.55
CA GLU A 14 -5.75 -14.12 -0.35
C GLU A 14 -6.35 -13.62 -1.67
N MET A 15 -7.17 -14.44 -2.31
CA MET A 15 -7.80 -14.06 -3.58
C MET A 15 -9.02 -13.19 -3.31
N PHE A 16 -8.97 -11.93 -3.74
CA PHE A 16 -10.12 -11.03 -3.73
C PHE A 16 -10.43 -10.57 -5.16
N ASN A 17 -11.65 -10.82 -5.63
CA ASN A 17 -12.07 -10.54 -7.01
C ASN A 17 -11.11 -11.08 -8.10
N GLY A 18 -10.42 -12.19 -7.83
CA GLY A 18 -9.48 -12.79 -8.77
C GLY A 18 -8.07 -12.18 -8.74
N PHE A 19 -7.79 -11.24 -7.84
CA PHE A 19 -6.46 -10.70 -7.58
C PHE A 19 -5.86 -11.29 -6.29
N PRO A 20 -4.61 -11.78 -6.28
CA PRO A 20 -3.94 -12.23 -5.07
C PRO A 20 -3.44 -11.03 -4.27
N GLU A 21 -3.98 -10.82 -3.08
CA GLU A 21 -3.48 -9.75 -2.21
C GLU A 21 -2.20 -10.17 -1.48
N GLU A 22 -1.35 -9.17 -1.22
CA GLU A 22 -0.12 -9.30 -0.44
C GLU A 22 -0.06 -8.22 0.64
N LYS A 23 0.43 -8.59 1.83
CA LYS A 23 0.62 -7.70 2.98
C LYS A 23 1.95 -8.04 3.65
N LEU A 24 2.79 -7.04 3.87
CA LEU A 24 4.17 -7.21 4.39
C LEU A 24 4.57 -6.15 5.43
N ALA A 25 3.67 -5.24 5.82
CA ALA A 25 4.03 -4.11 6.67
C ALA A 25 4.64 -4.52 8.02
N ARG A 26 4.21 -5.63 8.64
CA ARG A 26 4.74 -6.00 9.96
C ARG A 26 6.19 -6.46 9.84
N GLU A 27 6.53 -7.28 8.84
CA GLU A 27 7.89 -7.70 8.54
C GLU A 27 8.79 -6.51 8.20
N VAL A 28 8.38 -5.66 7.27
CA VAL A 28 9.15 -4.49 6.82
C VAL A 28 9.46 -3.56 8.00
N ILE A 29 8.46 -3.21 8.80
CA ILE A 29 8.64 -2.31 9.95
C ILE A 29 9.46 -2.95 11.06
N THR A 30 9.31 -4.26 11.29
CA THR A 30 10.12 -4.98 12.29
C THR A 30 11.59 -5.03 11.89
N THR A 31 11.87 -5.18 10.58
CA THR A 31 13.22 -5.33 10.05
C THR A 31 13.94 -3.99 9.95
N ALA A 32 13.29 -2.98 9.37
CA ALA A 32 13.88 -1.65 9.20
C ALA A 32 13.84 -0.79 10.48
N GLY A 33 12.88 -1.07 11.37
CA GLY A 33 12.61 -0.29 12.57
C GLY A 33 11.60 0.84 12.31
N VAL A 34 10.78 1.12 13.32
CA VAL A 34 9.71 2.14 13.27
C VAL A 34 10.27 3.53 12.93
N ASP A 35 11.49 3.85 13.37
CA ASP A 35 12.07 5.16 13.13
C ASP A 35 12.55 5.38 11.69
N ALA A 36 12.51 4.36 10.83
CA ALA A 36 12.94 4.45 9.43
C ALA A 36 11.91 5.14 8.52
N PHE A 37 10.64 5.16 8.92
CA PHE A 37 9.53 5.65 8.12
C PHE A 37 8.85 6.87 8.76
N ASP A 38 8.23 7.71 7.93
CA ASP A 38 7.51 8.91 8.38
C ASP A 38 6.16 9.13 7.70
N ALA A 39 5.86 8.47 6.57
CA ALA A 39 4.59 8.61 5.88
C ALA A 39 4.13 7.32 5.20
N ILE A 40 2.86 7.32 4.77
CA ILE A 40 2.21 6.24 4.03
C ILE A 40 1.72 6.82 2.70
N GLU A 41 1.86 6.04 1.64
CA GLU A 41 1.35 6.38 0.31
C GLU A 41 0.47 5.27 -0.25
N ILE A 42 -0.49 5.62 -1.09
CA ILE A 42 -1.35 4.68 -1.80
C ILE A 42 -1.42 5.08 -3.27
N SER A 43 -1.18 4.12 -4.17
CA SER A 43 -1.30 4.34 -5.62
C SER A 43 -2.09 3.22 -6.28
N GLY A 44 -2.95 3.58 -7.23
CA GLY A 44 -3.44 2.62 -8.22
C GLY A 44 -2.30 2.19 -9.13
N CYS A 45 -2.24 0.91 -9.47
CA CYS A 45 -1.19 0.31 -10.27
C CYS A 45 -1.78 -0.48 -11.43
N MET A 46 -1.11 -0.45 -12.57
CA MET A 46 -1.47 -1.18 -13.77
C MET A 46 -0.33 -2.05 -14.24
N PHE A 47 -0.67 -3.21 -14.81
CA PHE A 47 0.31 -4.06 -15.48
C PHE A 47 0.67 -3.44 -16.83
N VAL A 48 1.96 -3.15 -17.00
CA VAL A 48 2.55 -2.79 -18.29
C VAL A 48 3.36 -3.96 -18.83
N ALA A 49 3.66 -3.93 -20.13
CA ALA A 49 4.22 -5.05 -20.91
C ALA A 49 5.06 -6.07 -20.11
N GLY A 50 4.54 -7.30 -20.00
CA GLY A 50 5.14 -8.37 -19.18
C GLY A 50 4.66 -8.33 -17.73
N ASP A 51 5.59 -8.49 -16.78
CA ASP A 51 5.34 -8.43 -15.33
C ASP A 51 5.68 -7.05 -14.75
N CYS A 52 5.81 -6.05 -15.60
CA CYS A 52 6.11 -4.69 -15.17
C CYS A 52 4.84 -4.04 -14.61
N VAL A 53 5.01 -3.24 -13.55
CA VAL A 53 3.92 -2.51 -12.91
C VAL A 53 4.27 -1.04 -12.92
N GLU A 54 3.33 -0.20 -13.36
CA GLU A 54 3.43 1.25 -13.29
C GLU A 54 2.29 1.81 -12.43
N ALA A 55 2.54 2.93 -11.77
CA ALA A 55 1.49 3.67 -11.09
C ALA A 55 0.58 4.35 -12.12
N CYS A 56 -0.72 4.34 -11.87
CA CYS A 56 -1.67 5.13 -12.62
C CYS A 56 -1.37 6.62 -12.40
N THR A 57 -0.99 7.31 -13.48
CA THR A 57 -0.61 8.74 -13.43
C THR A 57 -1.48 9.60 -14.33
N GLU A 58 -2.16 8.98 -15.30
CA GLU A 58 -3.06 9.66 -16.21
C GLU A 58 -4.52 9.55 -15.75
N PRO A 59 -5.40 10.52 -16.11
CA PRO A 59 -6.79 10.53 -15.64
C PRO A 59 -7.65 9.34 -16.09
N ASP A 60 -7.33 8.75 -17.23
CA ASP A 60 -8.04 7.62 -17.83
C ASP A 60 -7.44 6.25 -17.49
N ASP A 61 -6.37 6.23 -16.69
CA ASP A 61 -5.79 5.00 -16.18
C ASP A 61 -6.80 4.26 -15.29
N VAL A 62 -6.92 2.96 -15.54
CA VAL A 62 -7.74 2.04 -14.75
C VAL A 62 -6.81 1.14 -13.94
N PRO A 63 -6.77 1.31 -12.59
CA PRO A 63 -5.94 0.46 -11.75
C PRO A 63 -6.35 -1.01 -11.86
N ALA A 64 -5.36 -1.88 -12.09
CA ALA A 64 -5.52 -3.32 -11.97
C ALA A 64 -5.52 -3.76 -10.49
N PHE A 65 -4.81 -3.02 -9.64
CA PHE A 65 -4.75 -3.18 -8.19
C PHE A 65 -4.24 -1.90 -7.53
N PHE A 66 -4.09 -1.90 -6.21
CA PHE A 66 -3.68 -0.75 -5.42
C PHE A 66 -2.58 -1.12 -4.44
N SER A 67 -1.43 -0.46 -4.56
CA SER A 67 -0.30 -0.66 -3.67
C SER A 67 -0.30 0.34 -2.52
N VAL A 68 0.03 -0.12 -1.32
CA VAL A 68 0.30 0.68 -0.13
C VAL A 68 1.80 0.69 0.13
N TYR A 69 2.36 1.87 0.34
CA TYR A 69 3.78 2.06 0.56
C TYR A 69 4.07 2.76 1.88
N LEU A 70 5.25 2.47 2.44
CA LEU A 70 5.86 3.27 3.50
C LEU A 70 6.93 4.17 2.91
N HIS A 71 6.88 5.46 3.22
CA HIS A 71 7.91 6.42 2.82
C HIS A 71 9.09 6.36 3.80
N TRP A 72 10.31 6.21 3.27
CA TRP A 72 11.52 6.24 4.07
C TRP A 72 11.87 7.68 4.42
N LYS A 73 12.27 7.93 5.67
CA LYS A 73 12.79 9.27 6.08
C LYS A 73 13.99 9.73 5.26
N THR A 74 14.74 8.78 4.70
CA THR A 74 15.90 9.04 3.83
C THR A 74 15.52 9.28 2.37
N GLY A 75 14.23 9.21 2.04
CA GLY A 75 13.69 9.29 0.68
C GLY A 75 13.47 7.94 0.03
N GLY A 76 12.47 7.87 -0.84
CA GLY A 76 12.01 6.65 -1.50
C GLY A 76 10.86 5.98 -0.74
N VAL A 77 10.34 4.90 -1.31
CA VAL A 77 9.20 4.16 -0.77
C VAL A 77 9.48 2.65 -0.74
N GLU A 78 8.87 1.94 0.20
CA GLU A 78 8.84 0.48 0.25
C GLU A 78 7.39 -0.01 0.07
N CYS A 79 7.17 -0.98 -0.81
CA CYS A 79 5.84 -1.56 -0.99
C CYS A 79 5.56 -2.50 0.18
N VAL A 80 4.42 -2.32 0.84
CA VAL A 80 4.02 -3.14 1.98
C VAL A 80 2.68 -3.81 1.81
N GLY A 81 2.02 -3.62 0.67
CA GLY A 81 0.92 -4.47 0.27
C GLY A 81 0.30 -4.10 -1.05
N ASP A 82 -0.15 -5.12 -1.76
CA ASP A 82 -0.93 -5.03 -3.01
C ASP A 82 -2.34 -5.54 -2.75
N LEU A 83 -3.33 -4.67 -2.96
CA LEU A 83 -4.72 -4.91 -2.63
C LEU A 83 -5.59 -4.79 -3.87
N ALA A 84 -6.63 -5.62 -3.94
CA ALA A 84 -7.48 -5.72 -5.11
C ALA A 84 -8.36 -4.46 -5.32
N THR A 85 -8.60 -3.66 -4.28
CA THR A 85 -9.46 -2.47 -4.36
C THR A 85 -8.92 -1.29 -3.55
N ALA A 86 -9.28 -0.08 -3.99
CA ALA A 86 -8.98 1.18 -3.30
C ALA A 86 -9.43 1.18 -1.84
N GLU A 87 -10.64 0.69 -1.57
CA GLU A 87 -11.20 0.60 -0.23
C GLU A 87 -10.33 -0.27 0.70
N ARG A 88 -9.88 -1.42 0.20
CA ARG A 88 -9.02 -2.33 0.96
C ARG A 88 -7.63 -1.75 1.18
N ALA A 89 -7.04 -1.11 0.17
CA ALA A 89 -5.78 -0.40 0.32
C ALA A 89 -5.87 0.71 1.38
N ARG A 90 -6.92 1.54 1.33
CA ARG A 90 -7.20 2.57 2.34
C ARG A 90 -7.41 1.99 3.74
N ALA A 91 -8.15 0.88 3.85
CA ALA A 91 -8.35 0.20 5.13
C ALA A 91 -7.01 -0.32 5.70
N TYR A 92 -6.17 -0.92 4.88
CA TYR A 92 -4.86 -1.40 5.29
C TYR A 92 -3.92 -0.25 5.69
N ALA A 93 -3.85 0.81 4.89
CA ALA A 93 -3.11 2.03 5.22
C ALA A 93 -3.59 2.68 6.53
N ALA A 94 -4.90 2.70 6.78
CA ALA A 94 -5.46 3.20 8.04
C ALA A 94 -5.00 2.40 9.26
N GLN A 95 -4.88 1.07 9.15
CA GLN A 95 -4.34 0.24 10.24
C GLN A 95 -2.89 0.63 10.57
N ILE A 96 -2.06 0.87 9.54
CA ILE A 96 -0.67 1.30 9.72
C ILE A 96 -0.61 2.69 10.37
N ARG A 97 -1.37 3.65 9.85
CA ARG A 97 -1.51 5.00 10.43
C ARG A 97 -1.92 4.91 11.90
N ASP A 98 -2.95 4.14 12.22
CA ASP A 98 -3.48 4.05 13.58
C ASP A 98 -2.47 3.36 14.54
N ALA A 99 -1.60 2.48 14.02
CA ALA A 99 -0.57 1.80 14.80
C ALA A 99 0.66 2.68 15.10
N PHE A 100 1.05 3.57 14.18
CA PHE A 100 2.31 4.31 14.25
C PHE A 100 2.17 5.84 14.27
N GLY A 101 1.01 6.37 13.91
CA GLY A 101 0.74 7.81 13.82
C GLY A 101 1.27 8.48 12.56
N TRP A 102 1.80 7.72 11.59
CA TRP A 102 2.30 8.28 10.33
C TRP A 102 1.14 8.78 9.45
N PRO A 103 1.21 10.00 8.88
CA PRO A 103 0.20 10.48 7.95
C PRO A 103 0.12 9.62 6.68
N ILE A 104 -1.07 9.59 6.09
CA ILE A 104 -1.23 9.21 4.67
C ILE A 104 -1.01 10.48 3.87
N GLU A 105 0.18 10.64 3.31
CA GLU A 105 0.55 11.86 2.56
C GLU A 105 0.03 11.84 1.13
N ILE A 106 -0.04 10.65 0.52
CA ILE A 106 -0.48 10.46 -0.86
C ILE A 106 -1.56 9.39 -0.90
N ASP A 107 -2.73 9.73 -1.44
CA ASP A 107 -3.79 8.79 -1.79
C ASP A 107 -4.20 9.06 -3.24
N ARG A 108 -3.68 8.26 -4.17
CA ARG A 108 -4.00 8.30 -5.60
C ARG A 108 -4.92 7.15 -6.01
N THR A 109 -5.85 6.79 -5.14
CA THR A 109 -6.81 5.72 -5.48
C THR A 109 -8.05 6.22 -6.22
N ASP A 110 -8.27 7.53 -6.27
CA ASP A 110 -9.32 8.15 -7.07
C ASP A 110 -8.77 8.56 -8.45
N THR A 111 -8.68 7.63 -9.40
CA THR A 111 -8.53 7.99 -10.83
C THR A 111 -9.91 8.46 -11.31
N GLY A 112 -10.07 9.78 -11.40
CA GLY A 112 -11.37 10.43 -11.25
C GLY A 112 -12.42 10.12 -12.33
N VAL A 113 -13.64 9.83 -11.88
CA VAL A 113 -14.81 10.55 -12.42
C VAL A 113 -14.90 11.86 -11.65
N ARG A 114 -14.34 12.94 -12.21
CA ARG A 114 -14.74 14.29 -11.81
C ARG A 114 -16.05 14.59 -12.53
N SER A 115 -17.17 14.53 -11.82
CA SER A 115 -18.43 15.13 -12.26
C SER A 115 -18.40 16.66 -12.16
#